data_AF-A0A376PZT3-F1
#
_entry.id   AF-A0A376PZT3-F1
#
_cell.length_a   1.000
_cell.length_b   1.000
_cell.length_c   1.000
_cell.angle_alpha   90.00
_cell.angle_beta   90.00
_cell.angle_gamma   90.00
#
_symmetry.space_group_name_H-M   'P 1'
#
loop_
_entity.id
_entity.type
_entity.pdbx_description
1 polymer ?
#
loop_
_entity_poly.entity_id
_entity_poly.type
_entity_poly.pdbx_seq_one_letter_code
_entity_poly.pdbx_strand_id
1 'polypeptide(L)' 'MTKDELISRLQVLGEQLNRDVSLTGTKEELALRVAELEEELDDTDDAAGQDTSVSPENALTGHENEVVSAQPGYRD' A
#
# COMPACT_ATOMS: atom_id res chain seq x y z
N MET A 1 4.29 5.59 29.74
CA MET A 1 5.57 5.69 29.02
C MET A 1 6.50 6.68 29.71
N THR A 2 7.73 6.26 29.93
CA THR A 2 8.91 6.98 30.40
C THR A 2 9.73 7.45 29.21
N LYS A 3 10.72 8.32 29.45
CA LYS A 3 11.57 8.83 28.36
C LYS A 3 12.35 7.71 27.67
N ASP A 4 12.84 6.75 28.46
CA ASP A 4 13.58 5.58 27.96
C ASP A 4 12.71 4.65 27.10
N GLU A 5 11.43 4.47 27.47
CA GLU A 5 10.49 3.73 26.64
C GLU A 5 10.26 4.42 25.29
N LEU A 6 10.13 5.74 25.26
CA LEU A 6 9.99 6.51 24.01
C LEU A 6 11.25 6.41 23.15
N ILE A 7 12.44 6.49 23.75
CA ILE A 7 13.72 6.33 23.05
C ILE A 7 13.84 4.93 22.44
N SER A 8 13.44 3.90 23.18
CA SER A 8 13.45 2.52 22.69
C SER A 8 12.51 2.34 21.51
N ARG A 9 11.32 2.96 21.58
CA ARG A 9 10.31 2.91 20.52
C ARG A 9 10.76 3.64 19.27
N LEU A 10 11.36 4.83 19.41
CA LEU A 10 11.93 5.58 18.27
C LEU A 10 13.04 4.80 17.55
N GLN A 11 13.89 4.05 18.26
CA GLN A 11 14.90 3.20 17.61
C GLN A 11 14.26 2.13 16.73
N VAL A 12 13.24 1.44 17.26
CA VAL A 12 12.52 0.39 16.53
C VAL A 12 11.76 0.97 15.33
N LEU A 13 11.09 2.11 15.49
CA LEU A 13 10.40 2.80 14.40
C LEU A 13 11.37 3.28 13.31
N GLY A 14 12.52 3.85 13.73
CA GLY A 14 13.58 4.25 12.81
C GLY A 14 14.17 3.10 12.01
N GLU A 15 14.39 1.95 12.65
CA GLU A 15 14.90 0.76 11.97
C GLU A 15 13.90 0.21 10.94
N GLN A 16 12.61 0.17 11.28
CA GLN A 16 11.53 -0.23 10.38
C GLN A 16 11.44 0.70 9.15
N LEU A 17 11.56 2.01 9.36
CA LEU A 17 11.56 3.02 8.29
C LEU A 17 12.92 3.18 7.61
N ASN A 18 13.94 2.45 8.05
CA ASN A 18 15.33 2.59 7.61
C ASN A 18 15.85 4.05 7.64
N ARG A 19 15.48 4.79 8.69
CA ARG A 19 15.72 6.23 8.83
C ARG A 19 16.35 6.55 10.18
N ASP A 20 17.26 7.52 10.18
CA ASP A 20 17.87 8.04 11.40
C ASP A 20 16.89 8.93 12.18
N VAL A 21 16.75 8.67 13.48
CA VAL A 21 15.77 9.33 14.35
C VAL A 21 16.46 9.97 15.55
N SER A 22 16.17 11.24 15.82
CA SER A 22 16.74 11.94 16.97
C SER A 22 16.08 11.50 18.27
N LEU A 23 16.87 10.85 19.11
CA LEU A 23 16.52 10.38 20.46
C LEU A 23 16.73 11.46 21.54
N THR A 24 17.04 12.69 21.11
CA THR A 24 17.29 13.83 21.99
C THR A 24 16.07 14.74 22.07
N GLY A 25 15.88 15.37 23.23
CA GLY A 25 14.75 16.27 23.51
C GLY A 25 14.02 15.94 24.81
N THR A 26 12.91 16.65 25.02
CA THR A 26 11.99 16.40 26.13
C THR A 26 11.14 15.15 25.88
N LYS A 27 10.52 14.64 26.94
CA LYS A 27 9.60 13.50 26.83
C LYS A 27 8.46 13.78 25.85
N GLU A 28 7.94 15.00 25.82
CA GLU A 28 6.81 15.39 24.96
C GLU A 28 7.23 15.41 23.48
N GLU A 29 8.41 15.96 23.17
CA GLU A 29 8.96 15.91 21.80
C GLU A 29 9.17 14.49 21.30
N LEU A 30 9.70 13.61 22.16
CA LEU A 30 9.89 12.21 21.80
C LEU A 30 8.55 11.49 21.61
N ALA A 31 7.54 11.80 22.43
CA ALA A 31 6.21 11.22 22.30
C ALA A 31 5.51 11.65 21.01
N LEU A 32 5.63 12.93 20.62
CA LEU A 32 5.10 13.43 19.35
C LEU A 32 5.73 12.69 18.17
N ARG A 33 7.07 12.58 18.15
CA ARG A 33 7.77 11.84 17.07
C ARG A 33 7.37 10.37 16.99
N VAL A 34 7.17 9.71 18.13
CA VAL A 34 6.70 8.32 18.15
C VAL A 34 5.34 8.23 17.46
N ALA A 35 4.40 9.12 17.80
CA ALA A 35 3.08 9.13 17.18
C ALA A 35 3.14 9.39 15.66
N GLU A 36 3.96 10.35 15.23
CA GLU A 36 4.16 10.65 13.80
C GLU A 36 4.70 9.44 13.01
N LEU A 37 5.69 8.72 13.57
CA LEU A 37 6.27 7.55 12.90
C LEU A 37 5.37 6.31 12.97
N GLU A 38 4.59 6.15 14.05
CA GLU A 38 3.58 5.08 14.15
C GLU A 38 2.48 5.29 13.11
N GLU A 39 2.03 6.53 12.86
CA GLU A 39 1.08 6.87 11.79
C GLU A 39 1.66 6.55 10.40
N GLU A 40 2.89 7.00 10.10
CA GLU A 40 3.54 6.73 8.81
C GLU A 40 3.69 5.22 8.54
N LEU A 41 3.97 4.42 9.57
CA LEU A 41 4.04 2.96 9.44
C LEU A 41 2.66 2.31 9.27
N ASP A 42 1.63 2.77 9.98
CA ASP A 42 0.26 2.26 9.84
C ASP A 42 -0.28 2.50 8.43
N ASP A 43 -0.04 3.68 7.86
CA ASP A 43 -0.37 4.00 6.47
C ASP A 43 0.44 3.17 5.44
N THR A 44 1.63 2.71 5.83
CA THR A 44 2.49 1.89 4.95
C THR A 44 2.18 0.38 5.06
N ASP A 45 1.64 -0.09 6.18
CA ASP A 45 1.34 -1.51 6.44
C ASP A 45 0.21 -2.05 5.53
N ASP A 46 -0.73 -1.18 5.10
CA ASP A 46 -1.81 -1.57 4.17
C ASP A 46 -1.30 -1.90 2.75
N ALA A 47 -0.10 -1.45 2.38
CA ALA A 47 0.50 -1.72 1.07
C ALA A 47 1.34 -3.01 1.00
N ALA A 48 1.71 -3.60 2.15
CA ALA A 48 2.55 -4.80 2.19
C ALA A 48 1.77 -6.13 2.05
N GLY A 49 0.47 -6.07 1.78
CA GLY A 49 -0.43 -7.22 1.64
C GLY A 49 -0.85 -7.59 0.20
N GLN A 50 -0.31 -6.95 -0.84
CA GLN A 50 -0.77 -7.16 -2.23
C GLN A 50 0.39 -7.47 -3.20
N ASP A 51 1.24 -8.46 -2.88
CA ASP A 51 1.97 -9.18 -3.93
C ASP A 51 1.87 -10.70 -3.70
N THR A 52 0.68 -11.24 -3.91
CA THR A 52 0.57 -12.58 -4.50
C THR A 52 -0.36 -12.52 -5.70
N SER A 53 0.28 -12.28 -6.86
CA SER A 53 -0.05 -12.92 -8.14
C SER A 53 -1.45 -12.67 -8.69
N VAL A 54 -1.58 -11.69 -9.57
CA VAL A 54 -1.96 -11.95 -10.98
C VAL A 54 -1.75 -10.69 -11.82
N SER A 55 -0.55 -10.58 -12.39
CA SER A 55 -0.43 -10.10 -13.77
C SER A 55 0.84 -10.72 -14.33
N PRO A 56 0.71 -11.43 -15.45
CA PRO A 56 0.47 -10.70 -16.68
C PRO A 56 -0.59 -11.36 -17.56
N GLU A 57 -1.20 -10.54 -18.40
CA GLU A 57 -1.55 -10.83 -19.80
C GLU A 57 -2.90 -10.24 -20.16
N ASN A 58 -2.80 -9.06 -20.75
CA ASN A 58 -3.49 -8.64 -21.96
C ASN A 58 -3.90 -9.83 -22.87
N ALA A 59 -4.93 -10.57 -22.48
CA ALA A 59 -5.73 -11.37 -23.39
C ALA A 59 -6.83 -10.45 -23.91
N LEU A 60 -6.48 -9.71 -24.97
CA LEU A 60 -7.35 -9.31 -26.06
C LEU A 60 -8.59 -10.23 -26.15
N THR A 61 -9.68 -9.90 -25.48
CA THR A 61 -11.00 -10.39 -25.89
C THR A 61 -11.53 -9.44 -26.95
N GLY A 62 -10.74 -9.30 -28.03
CA GLY A 62 -11.29 -9.05 -29.36
C GLY A 62 -11.87 -10.36 -29.87
N HIS A 63 -12.94 -10.84 -29.24
CA HIS A 63 -13.80 -11.83 -29.86
C HIS A 63 -14.88 -11.06 -30.59
N GLU A 64 -14.60 -10.90 -31.88
CA GLU A 64 -15.48 -10.51 -32.96
C GLU A 64 -16.87 -11.10 -32.67
N ASN A 65 -17.85 -10.25 -32.32
CA ASN A 65 -19.23 -10.68 -32.28
C ASN A 65 -19.69 -10.79 -33.73
N GLU A 66 -19.49 -11.98 -34.30
CA GLU A 66 -20.06 -12.41 -35.57
C GLU A 66 -21.60 -12.30 -35.46
N VAL A 67 -22.14 -11.16 -35.89
CA VAL A 67 -23.57 -10.98 -36.15
C VAL A 67 -23.97 -11.81 -37.37
N VAL A 68 -24.06 -13.14 -37.20
CA VAL A 68 -24.70 -14.03 -38.17
C VAL A 68 -26.06 -14.47 -37.65
N SER A 69 -27.10 -13.75 -38.08
CA SER A 69 -28.50 -14.18 -38.22
C SER A 69 -29.32 -12.94 -38.58
N ALA A 70 -30.13 -12.83 -39.62
CA ALA A 70 -30.47 -13.70 -40.73
C ALA A 70 -31.05 -12.77 -41.82
N GLN A 71 -31.01 -13.22 -43.07
CA GLN A 71 -31.55 -12.53 -44.24
C GLN A 71 -33.05 -12.19 -44.09
N PRO A 72 -33.53 -11.17 -44.83
CA PRO A 72 -34.75 -11.38 -45.60
C PRO A 72 -34.53 -10.96 -47.06
N GLY A 73 -34.08 -11.91 -47.87
CA GLY A 73 -34.19 -11.80 -49.33
C GLY A 73 -35.65 -12.10 -49.70
N TYR A 74 -36.42 -11.05 -49.99
CA TYR A 74 -37.72 -11.21 -50.65
C TYR A 74 -37.49 -11.80 -52.06
N ARG A 75 -38.22 -12.88 -52.34
CA ARG A 75 -38.23 -13.63 -53.62
C ARG A 75 -39.12 -12.95 -54.66
N ASP A 76 -38.68 -13.11 -55.91
CA ASP A 76 -39.35 -12.94 -57.23
C ASP A 76 -40.04 -11.61 -57.56
#